data_AF-A0A919SN81-F1
#
_entry.id   AF-A0A919SN81-F1
#
_cell.length_a   1.000
_cell.length_b   1.000
_cell.length_c   1.000
_cell.angle_alpha   90.00
_cell.angle_beta   90.00
_cell.angle_gamma   90.00
#
_symmetry.space_group_name_H-M   'P 1'
#
loop_
_entity.id
_entity.type
_entity.pdbx_description
1 polymer ?
#
loop_
_entity_poly.entity_id
_entity_poly.type
_entity_poly.pdbx_seq_one_letter_code
_entity_poly.pdbx_strand_id
1 'polypeptide(L)'
;MTRYLEALYHFLTRSHAGAAYRALLGEAQHDPEIAALLAGRDILGDTARAVVSRVAPGADPDRATGLLIGPMFFWVLSGRDPARLDPPDLARIFLAEVSPGKTACG
;
A
#
# COMPACT_ATOMS: atom_id res chain seq x y z
N MET A 1 -5.07 3.87 11.15
CA MET A 1 -4.69 2.89 10.12
C MET A 1 -5.90 2.38 9.35
N THR A 2 -6.94 1.82 9.97
CA THR A 2 -8.16 1.37 9.27
C THR A 2 -8.76 2.45 8.36
N ARG A 3 -8.99 3.66 8.88
CA ARG A 3 -9.45 4.81 8.05
C ARG A 3 -8.52 5.16 6.89
N TYR A 4 -7.21 4.94 7.04
CA TYR A 4 -6.26 5.14 5.96
C TYR A 4 -6.44 4.07 4.88
N LEU A 5 -6.60 2.81 5.26
CA LEU A 5 -6.85 1.71 4.33
C LEU A 5 -8.21 1.85 3.62
N GLU A 6 -9.25 2.34 4.31
CA GLU A 6 -10.53 2.69 3.70
C GLU A 6 -10.37 3.82 2.67
N ALA A 7 -9.64 4.88 3.02
CA ALA A 7 -9.37 5.99 2.11
C ALA A 7 -8.57 5.53 0.88
N LEU A 8 -7.54 4.69 1.08
CA LEU A 8 -6.75 4.11 0.00
C LEU A 8 -7.61 3.19 -0.88
N TYR A 9 -8.51 2.39 -0.29
CA TYR A 9 -9.47 1.58 -1.02
C TYR A 9 -10.36 2.44 -1.90
N HIS A 10 -10.96 3.50 -1.34
CA HIS A 10 -11.79 4.43 -2.10
C HIS A 10 -11.01 5.14 -3.20
N PHE A 11 -9.79 5.59 -2.90
CA PHE A 11 -8.90 6.19 -3.89
C PHE A 11 -8.69 5.22 -5.06
N LEU A 12 -8.21 4.01 -4.78
CA LEU A 12 -7.85 3.02 -5.79
C LEU A 12 -9.05 2.42 -6.54
N THR A 13 -10.26 2.44 -6.02
CA THR A 13 -11.41 1.74 -6.63
C THR A 13 -12.53 2.64 -7.10
N ARG A 14 -12.66 3.86 -6.55
CA ARG A 14 -13.81 4.75 -6.81
C ARG A 14 -13.43 6.13 -7.34
N SER A 15 -12.16 6.52 -7.28
CA SER A 15 -11.74 7.87 -7.69
C SER A 15 -11.13 7.92 -9.09
N HIS A 16 -11.35 9.03 -9.80
CA HIS A 16 -10.69 9.32 -11.08
C HIS A 16 -9.17 9.43 -10.93
N ALA A 17 -8.69 10.07 -9.86
CA ALA A 17 -7.27 10.17 -9.56
C ALA A 17 -6.63 8.79 -9.34
N GLY A 18 -7.31 7.88 -8.66
CA GLY A 18 -6.85 6.50 -8.51
C GLY A 18 -6.85 5.72 -9.81
N ALA A 19 -7.82 5.94 -10.71
CA ALA A 19 -7.78 5.36 -12.05
C ALA A 19 -6.56 5.84 -12.86
N ALA A 20 -6.27 7.14 -12.83
CA ALA A 20 -5.08 7.70 -13.45
C ALA A 20 -3.78 7.15 -12.81
N TYR A 21 -3.74 7.03 -11.48
CA TYR A 21 -2.61 6.44 -10.77
C TYR A 21 -2.34 5.00 -11.21
N ARG A 22 -3.38 4.16 -11.33
CA ARG A 22 -3.22 2.78 -11.80
C ARG A 22 -2.73 2.71 -13.25
N ALA A 23 -3.21 3.61 -14.11
CA ALA A 23 -2.73 3.70 -15.49
C ALA A 23 -1.23 4.06 -15.53
N LEU A 24 -0.81 5.06 -14.76
CA LEU A 24 0.60 5.44 -14.64
C LEU A 24 1.46 4.30 -14.10
N LEU A 25 0.96 3.55 -13.11
CA LEU A 25 1.67 2.41 -12.55
C LEU A 25 1.85 1.26 -13.56
N GLY A 26 0.85 1.06 -14.42
CA GLY A 26 0.94 0.13 -15.56
C GLY A 26 1.97 0.61 -16.60
N GLU A 27 1.94 1.89 -16.96
CA GLU A 27 2.91 2.49 -17.89
C GLU A 27 4.34 2.37 -17.38
N ALA A 28 4.56 2.63 -16.08
CA ALA A 28 5.86 2.50 -15.43
C ALA A 28 6.49 1.10 -15.52
N GLN A 29 5.71 0.05 -15.80
CA GLN A 29 6.29 -1.29 -16.02
C GLN A 29 7.00 -1.43 -17.38
N HIS A 30 6.74 -0.51 -18.30
CA HIS A 30 7.20 -0.56 -19.69
C HIS A 30 8.08 0.65 -20.03
N ASP A 31 7.86 1.79 -19.36
CA ASP A 31 8.60 3.04 -19.54
C ASP A 31 9.45 3.39 -18.29
N PRO A 32 10.80 3.35 -18.39
CA PRO A 32 11.69 3.66 -17.28
C PRO A 32 11.68 5.14 -16.86
N GLU A 33 11.32 6.08 -17.75
CA GLU A 33 11.19 7.50 -17.40
C GLU A 33 9.96 7.73 -16.51
N ILE A 34 8.85 7.06 -16.84
CA ILE A 34 7.64 7.08 -16.00
C ILE A 34 7.89 6.38 -14.67
N ALA A 35 8.63 5.27 -14.66
CA ALA A 35 9.05 4.61 -13.42
C ALA A 35 9.90 5.54 -12.53
N ALA A 36 10.87 6.24 -13.10
CA ALA A 36 11.70 7.21 -12.38
C ALA A 36 10.87 8.39 -11.84
N LEU A 37 9.89 8.88 -12.61
CA LEU A 37 8.97 9.93 -12.18
C LEU A 37 8.13 9.49 -10.98
N LEU A 38 7.56 8.27 -11.00
CA LEU A 38 6.79 7.73 -9.89
C LEU A 38 7.68 7.49 -8.66
N ALA A 39 8.87 6.94 -8.83
CA ALA A 39 9.82 6.73 -7.74
C ALA A 39 10.25 8.05 -7.08
N GLY A 40 10.40 9.13 -7.86
CA GLY A 40 10.70 10.46 -7.35
C GLY A 40 9.53 11.16 -6.64
N ARG A 41 8.30 10.64 -6.75
CA ARG A 41 7.07 11.21 -6.18
C ARG A 41 6.13 10.11 -5.68
N ASP A 42 6.62 9.25 -4.78
CA ASP A 42 5.85 8.15 -4.23
C ASP A 42 4.82 8.60 -3.18
N ILE A 43 3.77 9.29 -3.63
CA ILE A 43 2.72 9.86 -2.78
C ILE A 43 2.05 8.79 -1.90
N LEU A 44 1.86 7.58 -2.43
CA LEU A 44 1.18 6.52 -1.69
C LEU A 44 2.12 5.85 -0.68
N GLY A 45 3.38 5.59 -1.06
CA GLY A 45 4.41 5.13 -0.13
C GLY A 45 4.67 6.14 0.99
N ASP A 46 4.76 7.43 0.68
CA ASP A 46 5.00 8.49 1.67
C ASP A 46 3.86 8.60 2.69
N THR A 47 2.61 8.57 2.23
CA THR A 47 1.45 8.62 3.13
C THR A 47 1.33 7.34 3.97
N ALA A 48 1.65 6.17 3.41
CA ALA A 48 1.69 4.92 4.16
C ALA A 48 2.80 4.91 5.20
N ARG A 49 4.02 5.36 4.84
CA ARG A 49 5.17 5.46 5.75
C ARG A 49 4.86 6.37 6.93
N ALA A 50 4.12 7.45 6.72
CA ALA A 50 3.64 8.32 7.80
C ALA A 50 2.69 7.57 8.76
N VAL A 51 1.82 6.68 8.27
CA VAL A 51 0.99 5.83 9.13
C VAL A 51 1.83 4.81 9.88
N VAL A 52 2.72 4.09 9.18
CA VAL A 52 3.62 3.07 9.73
C VAL A 52 4.45 3.64 10.87
N SER A 53 5.05 4.82 10.69
CA SER A 53 5.91 5.46 11.71
C SER A 53 5.23 5.66 13.07
N ARG A 54 3.89 5.76 13.09
CA ARG A 54 3.10 5.97 14.31
C ARG A 54 2.70 4.67 14.98
N VAL A 55 2.51 3.60 14.21
CA VAL A 55 1.91 2.34 14.70
C VAL A 55 2.91 1.21 14.87
N ALA A 56 4.05 1.28 14.19
CA ALA A 56 5.14 0.32 14.26
C ALA A 56 6.49 1.04 14.38
N PRO A 57 6.69 1.85 15.44
CA PRO A 57 7.97 2.54 15.64
C PRO A 57 9.09 1.50 15.80
N GLY A 58 10.12 1.61 14.97
CA GLY A 58 11.26 0.67 14.95
C GLY A 58 11.16 -0.46 13.93
N ALA A 59 10.03 -0.62 13.23
CA ALA A 59 9.98 -1.48 12.05
C ALA A 59 10.77 -0.84 10.88
N ASP A 60 11.32 -1.68 10.00
CA ASP A 60 11.86 -1.23 8.72
C ASP A 60 10.74 -0.50 7.93
N PRO A 61 10.91 0.80 7.61
CA PRO A 61 9.82 1.59 7.05
C PRO A 61 9.33 1.10 5.70
N ASP A 62 10.22 0.61 4.84
CA ASP A 62 9.89 0.21 3.48
C ASP A 62 9.21 -1.16 3.49
N ARG A 63 9.73 -2.11 4.28
CA ARG A 63 9.10 -3.42 4.49
C ARG A 63 7.72 -3.27 5.12
N ALA A 64 7.59 -2.47 6.17
CA ALA A 64 6.31 -2.25 6.82
C ALA A 64 5.32 -1.50 5.92
N THR A 65 5.79 -0.55 5.11
CA THR A 65 4.95 0.11 4.10
C THR A 65 4.42 -0.90 3.08
N GLY A 66 5.28 -1.75 2.53
CA GLY A 66 4.89 -2.82 1.62
C GLY A 66 3.86 -3.79 2.22
N LEU A 67 4.03 -4.18 3.50
CA LEU A 67 3.07 -5.02 4.21
C LEU A 67 1.70 -4.33 4.38
N LEU A 68 1.69 -3.02 4.64
CA LEU A 68 0.46 -2.27 4.88
C LEU A 68 -0.39 -2.12 3.61
N ILE A 69 0.22 -1.71 2.50
CA ILE A 69 -0.53 -1.33 1.28
C ILE A 69 -0.46 -2.38 0.16
N GLY A 70 0.54 -3.27 0.20
CA GLY A 70 0.77 -4.30 -0.81
C GLY A 70 -0.44 -5.19 -1.11
N PRO A 71 -1.16 -5.72 -0.09
CA PRO A 71 -2.37 -6.50 -0.33
C PRO A 71 -3.43 -5.74 -1.16
N MET A 72 -3.59 -4.44 -0.92
CA MET A 72 -4.58 -3.64 -1.64
C MET A 72 -4.20 -3.47 -3.11
N PHE A 73 -2.92 -3.18 -3.38
CA PHE A 73 -2.40 -3.12 -4.75
C PHE A 73 -2.53 -4.45 -5.47
N PHE A 74 -2.15 -5.55 -4.81
CA PHE A 74 -2.26 -6.88 -5.38
C PHE A 74 -3.68 -7.18 -5.85
N TRP A 75 -4.70 -6.90 -5.03
CA TRP A 75 -6.09 -7.15 -5.39
C TRP A 75 -6.57 -6.24 -6.53
N VAL A 76 -6.34 -4.93 -6.40
CA VAL A 76 -6.87 -3.96 -7.37
C VAL A 76 -6.18 -4.09 -8.73
N LEU A 77 -4.85 -4.26 -8.77
CA LEU A 77 -4.09 -4.31 -10.03
C LEU A 77 -4.19 -5.67 -10.75
N SER A 78 -4.57 -6.73 -10.04
CA SER A 78 -4.79 -8.05 -10.64
C SER A 78 -6.21 -8.26 -11.18
N GLY A 79 -7.08 -7.23 -11.09
CA GLY A 79 -8.47 -7.33 -11.54
C GLY A 79 -9.36 -8.21 -10.65
N ARG A 80 -8.91 -8.55 -9.43
CA ARG A 80 -9.78 -9.23 -8.45
C ARG A 80 -10.84 -8.28 -7.94
N ASP A 81 -11.98 -8.82 -7.52
CA ASP A 81 -13.05 -8.03 -6.92
C ASP A 81 -12.59 -7.40 -5.60
N PRO A 82 -12.39 -6.07 -5.54
CA PRO A 82 -11.88 -5.41 -4.36
C PRO A 82 -12.94 -5.35 -3.24
N ALA A 83 -14.22 -5.63 -3.51
CA ALA A 83 -15.25 -5.70 -2.46
C ALA A 83 -15.01 -6.85 -1.45
N ARG A 84 -14.13 -7.78 -1.78
CA ARG A 84 -13.67 -8.86 -0.89
C ARG A 84 -12.52 -8.44 0.04
N LEU A 85 -11.98 -7.23 -0.11
CA LEU A 85 -11.03 -6.66 0.83
C LEU A 85 -11.77 -6.13 2.07
N ASP A 86 -11.24 -6.44 3.24
CA ASP A 86 -11.71 -5.92 4.52
C ASP A 86 -10.60 -5.04 5.15
N PRO A 87 -10.66 -3.70 5.02
CA PRO A 87 -9.63 -2.81 5.57
C PRO A 87 -9.38 -2.98 7.08
N PRO A 88 -10.39 -3.16 7.94
CA PRO A 88 -10.20 -3.62 9.32
C PRO A 88 -9.37 -4.91 9.46
N ASP A 89 -9.65 -5.93 8.65
CA ASP A 89 -8.91 -7.20 8.74
C ASP A 89 -7.46 -7.06 8.27
N LEU A 90 -7.22 -6.30 7.20
CA LEU A 90 -5.88 -5.97 6.74
C LEU A 90 -5.07 -5.22 7.81
N ALA A 91 -5.70 -4.28 8.52
CA ALA A 91 -5.07 -3.59 9.64
C ALA A 91 -4.70 -4.56 10.77
N ARG A 92 -5.58 -5.52 11.09
CA ARG A 92 -5.31 -6.55 12.10
C ARG A 92 -4.14 -7.46 11.69
N ILE A 93 -4.11 -7.91 10.43
CA ILE A 93 -3.02 -8.73 9.89
C ILE A 93 -1.70 -7.97 9.94
N PHE A 94 -1.69 -6.71 9.49
CA PHE A 94 -0.49 -5.87 9.55
C PHE A 94 0.09 -5.78 10.97
N LEU A 95 -0.74 -5.48 11.97
CA LEU A 95 -0.29 -5.38 13.37
C LEU A 95 0.30 -6.69 13.91
N ALA A 96 -0.27 -7.83 13.50
CA ALA A 96 0.25 -9.14 13.87
C ALA A 96 1.63 -9.42 13.26
N GLU A 97 1.87 -8.98 12.02
CA GLU A 97 3.13 -9.21 11.30
C GLU A 97 4.25 -8.25 11.72
N VAL A 98 3.94 -7.00 12.08
CA VAL A 98 4.95 -6.00 12.48
C VAL A 98 5.29 -6.02 13.97
N SER A 99 4.62 -6.87 14.76
CA SER A 99 4.91 -7.02 16.18
C SER A 99 6.33 -7.59 16.37
N PRO A 100 7.15 -7.06 17.30
CA PRO A 100 8.60 -7.31 17.42
C PRO A 100 9.04 -8.76 17.77
N GLY A 101 8.15 -9.75 17.67
CA GLY A 101 8.43 -11.16 17.91
C GLY A 101 8.55 -12.05 16.66
N LYS A 102 8.30 -11.54 15.45
CA LYS A 102 8.18 -12.39 14.24
C LYS A 102 9.26 -12.16 13.17
N THR A 103 10.07 -11.11 13.27
CA THR A 103 11.12 -10.79 12.26
C THR A 103 12.44 -11.54 12.44
N ALA A 104 12.56 -12.45 13.40
CA ALA A 104 13.71 -13.33 13.57
C ALA A 104 13.36 -14.79 13.22
N CYS A 105 13.04 -15.07 11.95
CA CYS A 105 13.09 -16.40 11.35
C CYS A 105 12.85 -16.29 9.84
N GLY A 106 13.84 -16.66 9.04
CA GLY A 106 13.76 -16.78 7.58
C GLY A 106 14.77 -15.92 6.86
#